data_AF-A0A9W6T682-F1
#
_entry.id   AF-A0A9W6T682-F1
#
_cell.length_a   1.000
_cell.length_b   1.000
_cell.length_c   1.000
_cell.angle_alpha   90.00
_cell.angle_beta   90.00
_cell.angle_gamma   90.00
#
_symmetry.space_group_name_H-M   'P 1'
#
loop_
_entity.id
_entity.type
_entity.pdbx_description
1 polymer ?
#
loop_
_entity_poly.entity_id
_entity_poly.type
_entity_poly.pdbx_seq_one_letter_code
_entity_poly.pdbx_strand_id
1 'polypeptide(L)'
;MYSWFNHCAFVEHLTGGSAGRFCGILTAIIKSAFAFILAPEFVACCAAESVNPRVNLPKATDRFIYRLIFFYICGVLVIGVIVASNDPRLMNAIANGDSGAAASPFVIGIQNAGIKVLNHIVNACILTSAYSCGNSFIYAGSRTLHSMAIAGQVPKVFGYTNKYGIPYYSVALTSAVALISYLNVSSSSSQVFTWLSNISTVSGFISWILVSVTYLRYRKAIDYHGMTDRVPYRPPLQVIGSWGSIIFFSLISLVNGYAVFFSWIEKSVSGDHHLKLMLLLV
;
A
#
# COMPACT_ATOMS: atom_id res chain seq x y z
N MET A 1 10.50 -27.46 0.86
CA MET A 1 11.59 -27.29 1.84
C MET A 1 12.97 -27.18 1.18
N TYR A 2 13.20 -27.83 0.03
CA TYR A 2 14.48 -27.79 -0.71
C TYR A 2 14.90 -26.40 -1.25
N SER A 3 13.95 -25.50 -1.53
CA SER A 3 14.25 -24.20 -2.15
C SER A 3 14.82 -23.15 -1.19
N TRP A 4 14.41 -23.15 0.07
CA TRP A 4 14.81 -22.11 1.05
C TRP A 4 16.27 -22.25 1.49
N PHE A 5 16.78 -23.47 1.52
CA PHE A 5 18.13 -23.78 2.00
C PHE A 5 19.17 -23.82 0.88
N ASN A 6 18.78 -24.14 -0.37
CA ASN A 6 19.71 -24.27 -1.49
C ASN A 6 19.75 -23.05 -2.42
N HIS A 7 18.77 -22.14 -2.36
CA HIS A 7 18.73 -20.93 -3.16
C HIS A 7 18.63 -19.71 -2.22
N CYS A 8 19.60 -18.80 -2.34
CA CYS A 8 19.81 -17.70 -1.40
C CYS A 8 18.51 -16.95 -1.08
N ALA A 9 18.07 -17.02 0.19
CA ALA A 9 16.90 -16.31 0.69
C ALA A 9 17.02 -14.78 0.56
N PHE A 10 18.25 -14.27 0.49
CA PHE A 10 18.57 -12.86 0.27
C PHE A 10 19.22 -12.69 -1.10
N VAL A 11 18.42 -12.29 -2.08
CA VAL A 11 18.90 -11.94 -3.42
C VAL A 11 19.45 -10.52 -3.40
N GLU A 12 20.56 -10.32 -4.11
CA GLU A 12 21.22 -9.03 -4.23
C GLU A 12 20.38 -8.08 -5.10
N HIS A 13 20.18 -6.84 -4.63
CA HIS A 13 19.44 -5.80 -5.34
C HIS A 13 20.34 -4.58 -5.56
N LEU A 14 20.45 -4.13 -6.81
CA LEU A 14 21.23 -2.96 -7.31
C LEU A 14 22.76 -3.06 -7.22
N THR A 15 23.33 -3.68 -6.20
CA THR A 15 24.79 -3.86 -6.04
C THR A 15 25.13 -5.30 -5.64
N GLY A 16 26.38 -5.72 -5.85
CA GLY A 16 26.85 -7.05 -5.42
C GLY A 16 27.22 -7.12 -3.94
N GLY A 17 27.16 -8.31 -3.34
CA GLY A 17 27.64 -8.58 -1.99
C GLY A 17 26.67 -8.24 -0.84
N SER A 18 27.18 -8.02 0.37
CA SER A 18 26.38 -7.79 1.58
C SER A 18 25.52 -6.52 1.52
N ALA A 19 26.03 -5.47 0.86
CA ALA A 19 25.29 -4.22 0.62
C ALA A 19 24.07 -4.45 -0.28
N GLY A 20 24.22 -5.22 -1.37
CA GLY A 20 23.13 -5.59 -2.26
C GLY A 20 22.01 -6.38 -1.58
N ARG A 21 22.36 -7.28 -0.66
CA ARG A 21 21.38 -8.05 0.14
C ARG A 21 20.62 -7.14 1.11
N PHE A 22 21.29 -6.17 1.73
CA PHE A 22 20.63 -5.17 2.58
C PHE A 22 19.68 -4.28 1.77
N CYS A 23 20.08 -3.80 0.60
CA CYS A 23 19.21 -3.07 -0.33
C CYS A 23 17.99 -3.90 -0.76
N GLY A 24 18.15 -5.21 -0.95
CA GLY A 24 17.05 -6.13 -1.25
C GLY A 24 16.03 -6.20 -0.11
N ILE A 25 16.50 -6.32 1.14
CA ILE A 25 15.64 -6.30 2.34
C ILE A 25 14.90 -4.97 2.46
N LEU A 26 15.60 -3.84 2.28
CA LEU A 26 14.96 -2.52 2.34
C LEU A 26 13.87 -2.34 1.28
N THR A 27 14.15 -2.76 0.04
CA THR A 27 13.14 -2.72 -1.04
C THR A 27 11.95 -3.61 -0.72
N ALA A 28 12.18 -4.80 -0.17
CA ALA A 28 11.11 -5.72 0.22
C ALA A 28 10.23 -5.11 1.34
N ILE A 29 10.82 -4.45 2.33
CA ILE A 29 10.08 -3.74 3.38
C ILE A 29 9.21 -2.62 2.78
N ILE A 30 9.79 -1.78 1.92
CA ILE A 30 9.05 -0.68 1.28
C ILE A 30 7.91 -1.20 0.40
N LYS A 31 8.17 -2.19 -0.45
CA LYS A 31 7.15 -2.76 -1.35
C LYS A 31 6.09 -3.55 -0.60
N SER A 32 6.43 -4.22 0.49
CA SER A 32 5.44 -4.94 1.32
C SER A 32 4.50 -3.98 2.03
N ALA A 33 4.97 -2.78 2.40
CA ALA A 33 4.14 -1.77 3.05
C ALA A 33 2.96 -1.33 2.18
N PHE A 34 3.12 -1.27 0.84
CA PHE A 34 2.04 -0.97 -0.10
C PHE A 34 0.79 -1.84 0.13
N ALA A 35 0.99 -3.13 0.42
CA ALA A 35 -0.11 -4.09 0.60
C ALA A 35 -0.95 -3.83 1.86
N PHE A 36 -0.48 -2.97 2.78
CA PHE A 36 -1.14 -2.67 4.05
C PHE A 36 -1.71 -1.24 4.11
N ILE A 37 -1.38 -0.39 3.15
CA ILE A 37 -1.85 1.00 3.09
C ILE A 37 -3.36 1.06 2.85
N LEU A 38 -4.03 2.05 3.44
CA LEU A 38 -5.48 2.33 3.35
C LEU A 38 -6.41 1.29 3.98
N ALA A 39 -5.90 0.15 4.47
CA ALA A 39 -6.73 -0.88 5.05
C ALA A 39 -7.37 -0.48 6.41
N PRO A 40 -6.64 0.05 7.41
CA PRO A 40 -7.26 0.53 8.65
C PRO A 40 -8.12 1.78 8.43
N GLU A 41 -7.76 2.65 7.48
CA GLU A 41 -8.52 3.84 7.11
C GLU A 41 -9.88 3.47 6.51
N PHE A 42 -9.93 2.41 5.71
CA PHE A 42 -11.19 1.89 5.19
C PHE A 42 -12.12 1.44 6.31
N VAL A 43 -11.59 0.73 7.32
CA VAL A 43 -12.37 0.32 8.50
C VAL A 43 -12.86 1.56 9.28
N ALA A 44 -12.02 2.58 9.42
CA ALA A 44 -12.41 3.84 10.05
C ALA A 44 -13.51 4.59 9.27
N CYS A 45 -13.46 4.60 7.94
CA CYS A 45 -14.51 5.18 7.10
C CYS A 45 -15.84 4.43 7.29
N CYS A 46 -15.79 3.09 7.36
CA CYS A 46 -16.97 2.27 7.60
C CYS A 46 -17.55 2.46 9.02
N ALA A 47 -16.73 2.89 9.99
CA ALA A 47 -17.18 3.14 11.35
C ALA A 47 -18.25 4.23 11.44
N ALA A 48 -18.21 5.23 10.54
CA ALA A 48 -19.19 6.32 10.50
C ALA A 48 -20.60 5.83 10.11
N GLU A 49 -20.69 4.74 9.34
CA GLU A 49 -21.94 4.15 8.88
C GLU A 49 -22.29 2.84 9.64
N SER A 50 -21.48 2.47 10.64
CA SER A 50 -21.66 1.23 11.40
C SER A 50 -22.70 1.38 12.51
N VAL A 51 -23.55 0.36 12.66
CA VAL A 51 -24.47 0.27 13.81
C VAL A 51 -23.66 0.07 15.10
N ASN A 52 -23.90 0.91 16.11
CA ASN A 52 -23.20 0.89 17.40
C ASN A 52 -21.66 0.78 17.29
N PRO A 53 -20.99 1.83 16.79
CA PRO A 53 -19.55 1.81 16.50
C PRO A 53 -18.70 1.60 17.77
N ARG A 54 -19.19 1.99 18.95
CA ARG A 54 -18.44 1.86 20.22
C ARG A 54 -18.12 0.41 20.57
N VAL A 55 -18.99 -0.53 20.21
CA VAL A 55 -18.81 -1.96 20.49
C VAL A 55 -18.29 -2.71 19.27
N ASN A 56 -18.79 -2.34 18.08
CA ASN A 56 -18.49 -3.09 16.86
C ASN A 56 -17.14 -2.72 16.25
N LEU A 57 -16.69 -1.48 16.40
CA LEU A 57 -15.41 -1.03 15.83
C LEU A 57 -14.21 -1.73 16.48
N PRO A 58 -14.07 -1.81 17.82
CA PRO A 58 -12.94 -2.53 18.43
C PRO A 58 -12.88 -3.99 18.01
N LYS A 59 -14.04 -4.68 17.98
CA LYS A 59 -14.15 -6.08 17.53
C LYS A 59 -13.73 -6.25 16.07
N ALA A 60 -14.13 -5.32 15.20
CA ALA A 60 -13.77 -5.35 13.78
C ALA A 60 -12.26 -5.14 13.59
N THR A 61 -11.67 -4.16 14.29
CA THR A 61 -10.23 -3.86 14.25
C THR A 61 -9.39 -5.04 14.73
N ASP A 62 -9.73 -5.65 15.87
CA ASP A 62 -8.96 -6.78 16.39
C ASP A 62 -8.99 -7.97 15.42
N ARG A 63 -10.19 -8.32 14.90
CA ARG A 63 -10.33 -9.40 13.90
C ARG A 63 -9.58 -9.10 12.62
N PHE A 64 -9.58 -7.85 12.17
CA PHE A 64 -8.85 -7.43 10.98
C PHE A 64 -7.34 -7.69 11.14
N ILE A 65 -6.75 -7.32 12.28
CA ILE A 65 -5.32 -7.52 12.56
C ILE A 65 -4.95 -9.01 12.59
N TYR A 66 -5.68 -9.85 13.33
CA TYR A 66 -5.38 -11.28 13.40
C TYR A 66 -5.48 -11.96 12.02
N ARG A 67 -6.50 -11.57 11.25
CA ARG A 67 -6.70 -12.07 9.89
C ARG A 67 -5.55 -11.69 8.97
N LEU A 68 -5.08 -10.45 9.08
CA LEU A 68 -3.98 -9.93 8.28
C LEU A 68 -2.66 -10.66 8.59
N ILE A 69 -2.32 -10.78 9.87
CA ILE A 69 -1.11 -11.49 10.32
C ILE A 69 -1.13 -12.94 9.84
N PHE A 70 -2.25 -13.65 10.06
CA PHE A 70 -2.37 -15.05 9.69
C PHE A 70 -2.21 -15.27 8.18
N PHE A 71 -2.99 -14.60 7.34
CA PHE A 71 -2.94 -14.85 5.90
C PHE A 71 -1.64 -14.37 5.24
N TYR A 72 -1.04 -13.28 5.72
CA TYR A 72 0.21 -12.79 5.12
C TYR A 72 1.43 -13.62 5.56
N ILE A 73 1.54 -13.98 6.84
CA ILE A 73 2.65 -14.83 7.31
C ILE A 73 2.54 -16.23 6.69
N CYS A 74 1.37 -16.86 6.78
CA CYS A 74 1.18 -18.18 6.17
C CYS A 74 1.34 -18.12 4.65
N GLY A 75 0.84 -17.06 3.99
CA GLY A 75 0.98 -16.88 2.55
C GLY A 75 2.43 -16.77 2.11
N VAL A 76 3.24 -15.92 2.76
CA VAL A 76 4.67 -15.77 2.45
C VAL A 76 5.44 -17.05 2.73
N LEU A 77 5.14 -17.77 3.81
CA LEU A 77 5.77 -19.06 4.10
C LEU A 77 5.46 -20.11 3.02
N VAL A 78 4.19 -20.21 2.60
CA VAL A 78 3.77 -21.14 1.55
C VAL A 78 4.45 -20.80 0.21
N ILE A 79 4.45 -19.52 -0.20
CA ILE A 79 5.12 -19.08 -1.44
C ILE A 79 6.62 -19.38 -1.35
N GLY A 80 7.26 -19.03 -0.25
CA GLY A 80 8.70 -19.25 -0.05
C GLY A 80 9.07 -20.72 -0.17
N VAL A 81 8.20 -21.64 0.26
CA VAL A 81 8.46 -23.08 0.16
C VAL A 81 8.25 -23.61 -1.27
N ILE A 82 7.36 -23.01 -2.05
CA ILE A 82 6.93 -23.51 -3.37
C ILE A 82 7.79 -22.96 -4.51
N VAL A 83 8.24 -21.71 -4.45
CA VAL A 83 8.95 -21.04 -5.55
C VAL A 83 10.35 -20.62 -5.12
N ALA A 84 11.34 -20.95 -5.94
CA ALA A 84 12.72 -20.54 -5.73
C ALA A 84 12.95 -19.08 -6.11
N SER A 85 13.78 -18.38 -5.32
CA SER A 85 14.10 -16.98 -5.53
C SER A 85 14.86 -16.72 -6.85
N ASN A 86 15.47 -17.76 -7.42
CA ASN A 86 16.23 -17.75 -8.68
C ASN A 86 15.43 -18.31 -9.88
N ASP A 87 14.11 -18.49 -9.77
CA ASP A 87 13.32 -19.01 -10.89
C ASP A 87 13.41 -18.04 -12.09
N PRO A 88 13.82 -18.51 -13.29
CA PRO A 88 13.92 -17.67 -14.48
C PRO A 88 12.61 -16.96 -14.83
N ARG A 89 11.44 -17.52 -14.47
CA ARG A 89 10.14 -16.87 -14.68
C ARG A 89 9.93 -15.68 -13.75
N LEU A 90 10.45 -15.75 -12.53
CA LEU A 90 10.44 -14.64 -11.58
C LEU A 90 11.45 -13.55 -11.99
N MET A 91 12.64 -13.96 -12.43
CA MET A 91 13.69 -13.04 -12.88
C MET A 91 13.32 -12.35 -14.21
N ASN A 92 12.71 -13.07 -15.17
CA ASN A 92 12.22 -12.47 -16.41
C ASN A 92 11.04 -11.52 -16.17
N ALA A 93 10.16 -11.82 -15.21
CA ALA A 93 9.11 -10.88 -14.80
C ALA A 93 9.69 -9.57 -14.23
N ILE A 94 10.79 -9.66 -13.47
CA ILE A 94 11.50 -8.51 -12.92
C ILE A 94 12.30 -7.76 -14.01
N ALA A 95 12.92 -8.47 -14.96
CA ALA A 95 13.84 -7.90 -15.96
C ALA A 95 13.14 -7.38 -17.22
N ASN A 96 12.12 -8.08 -17.72
CA ASN A 96 11.44 -7.75 -18.99
C ASN A 96 10.15 -6.95 -18.79
N GLY A 97 9.71 -6.72 -17.55
CA GLY A 97 8.48 -5.98 -17.26
C GLY A 97 7.22 -6.72 -17.71
N ASP A 98 7.28 -8.04 -17.89
CA ASP A 98 6.14 -8.92 -18.14
C ASP A 98 5.32 -9.07 -16.85
N SER A 99 4.63 -8.01 -16.46
CA SER A 99 3.81 -7.97 -15.26
C SER A 99 2.33 -8.01 -15.62
N GLY A 100 1.76 -9.20 -15.52
CA GLY A 100 0.34 -9.41 -15.28
C GLY A 100 0.18 -10.44 -14.16
N ALA A 101 -1.03 -10.65 -13.65
CA ALA A 101 -1.36 -11.69 -12.66
C ALA A 101 -0.73 -13.07 -12.97
N ALA A 102 -0.41 -13.34 -14.25
CA ALA A 102 0.33 -14.49 -14.75
C ALA A 102 1.76 -14.70 -14.19
N ALA A 103 2.48 -13.65 -13.80
CA ALA A 103 3.83 -13.73 -13.22
C ALA A 103 3.82 -13.82 -11.68
N SER A 104 2.64 -13.91 -11.07
CA SER A 104 2.50 -14.03 -9.62
C SER A 104 3.15 -15.33 -9.11
N PRO A 105 3.91 -15.31 -8.00
CA PRO A 105 4.52 -16.50 -7.42
C PRO A 105 3.50 -17.61 -7.11
N PHE A 106 2.25 -17.25 -6.79
CA PHE A 106 1.18 -18.22 -6.60
C PHE A 106 0.84 -18.97 -7.90
N VAL A 107 0.80 -18.26 -9.03
CA VAL A 107 0.51 -18.85 -10.35
C VAL A 107 1.70 -19.69 -10.82
N ILE A 108 2.93 -19.21 -10.63
CA ILE A 108 4.15 -19.97 -10.95
C ILE A 108 4.21 -21.27 -10.13
N GLY A 109 3.89 -21.21 -8.83
CA GLY A 109 3.84 -22.40 -7.97
C GLY A 109 2.82 -23.45 -8.43
N ILE A 110 1.65 -23.01 -8.89
CA ILE A 110 0.59 -23.89 -9.41
C ILE A 110 0.97 -24.47 -10.79
N GLN A 111 1.63 -23.69 -11.64
CA GLN A 111 2.21 -24.17 -12.88
C GLN A 111 3.28 -25.24 -12.64
N ASN A 112 4.15 -25.04 -11.64
CA ASN A 112 5.17 -26.01 -11.24
C ASN A 112 4.54 -27.29 -10.67
N ALA A 113 3.37 -27.19 -10.04
CA ALA A 113 2.58 -28.35 -9.60
C ALA A 113 1.84 -29.09 -10.73
N GLY A 114 1.90 -28.59 -11.98
CA GLY A 114 1.36 -29.27 -13.17
C GLY A 114 -0.17 -29.19 -13.35
N ILE A 115 -0.88 -28.40 -12.55
CA ILE A 115 -2.35 -28.33 -12.58
C ILE A 115 -2.82 -27.26 -13.58
N LYS A 116 -3.26 -27.69 -14.77
CA LYS A 116 -3.58 -26.81 -15.92
C LYS A 116 -4.75 -25.84 -15.68
N VAL A 117 -5.82 -26.29 -15.00
CA VAL A 117 -7.05 -25.49 -14.82
C VAL A 117 -6.92 -24.47 -13.68
N LEU A 118 -6.13 -24.80 -12.65
CA LEU A 118 -6.10 -24.03 -11.40
C LEU A 118 -5.53 -22.60 -11.59
N ASN A 119 -4.63 -22.40 -12.57
CA ASN A 119 -4.10 -21.08 -12.91
C ASN A 119 -5.18 -20.08 -13.32
N HIS A 120 -6.16 -20.51 -14.13
CA HIS A 120 -7.23 -19.63 -14.58
C HIS A 120 -8.17 -19.23 -13.45
N ILE A 121 -8.44 -20.16 -12.52
CA ILE A 121 -9.26 -19.92 -11.33
C ILE A 121 -8.55 -18.89 -10.43
N VAL A 122 -7.26 -19.06 -10.16
CA VAL A 122 -6.50 -18.11 -9.34
C VAL A 122 -6.45 -16.72 -9.99
N ASN A 123 -6.22 -16.65 -11.31
CA ASN A 123 -6.27 -15.37 -12.02
C ASN A 123 -7.65 -14.70 -11.94
N ALA A 124 -8.74 -15.46 -12.10
CA ALA A 124 -10.09 -14.94 -11.94
C ALA A 124 -10.36 -14.43 -10.50
N CYS A 125 -9.88 -15.15 -9.49
CA CYS A 125 -9.96 -14.72 -8.09
C CYS A 125 -9.17 -13.43 -7.84
N ILE A 126 -7.96 -13.30 -8.41
CA ILE A 126 -7.14 -12.08 -8.31
C ILE A 126 -7.88 -10.89 -8.95
N LEU A 127 -8.43 -11.06 -10.15
CA LEU A 127 -9.18 -10.01 -10.84
C LEU A 127 -10.44 -9.59 -10.07
N THR A 128 -11.19 -10.55 -9.53
CA THR A 128 -12.38 -10.27 -8.71
C THR A 128 -12.00 -9.53 -7.43
N SER A 129 -10.89 -9.93 -6.80
CA SER A 129 -10.36 -9.27 -5.60
C SER A 129 -9.89 -7.84 -5.90
N ALA A 130 -9.21 -7.62 -7.03
CA ALA A 130 -8.78 -6.30 -7.47
C ALA A 130 -9.97 -5.38 -7.76
N TYR A 131 -11.02 -5.89 -8.43
CA TYR A 131 -12.25 -5.15 -8.68
C TYR A 131 -12.95 -4.75 -7.37
N SER A 132 -13.08 -5.70 -6.42
CA SER A 132 -13.66 -5.42 -5.11
C SER A 132 -12.87 -4.37 -4.33
N CYS A 133 -11.53 -4.42 -4.41
CA CYS A 133 -10.65 -3.45 -3.77
C CYS A 133 -10.83 -2.05 -4.38
N GLY A 134 -10.90 -1.96 -5.71
CA GLY A 134 -11.15 -0.71 -6.42
C GLY A 134 -12.47 -0.03 -6.02
N ASN A 135 -13.56 -0.80 -5.91
CA ASN A 135 -14.84 -0.28 -5.44
C ASN A 135 -14.77 0.28 -4.02
N SER A 136 -14.08 -0.42 -3.11
CA SER A 136 -13.86 0.04 -1.73
C SER A 136 -13.08 1.36 -1.66
N PHE A 137 -12.08 1.56 -2.51
CA PHE A 137 -11.33 2.83 -2.54
C PHE A 137 -12.10 3.99 -3.17
N ILE A 138 -12.92 3.75 -4.19
CA ILE A 138 -13.83 4.78 -4.73
C ILE A 138 -14.81 5.21 -3.64
N TYR A 139 -15.38 4.25 -2.89
CA TYR A 139 -16.23 4.52 -1.75
C TYR A 139 -15.52 5.37 -0.69
N ALA A 140 -14.35 4.93 -0.19
CA ALA A 140 -13.62 5.67 0.85
C ALA A 140 -13.20 7.07 0.39
N GLY A 141 -12.67 7.21 -0.82
CA GLY A 141 -12.27 8.50 -1.38
C GLY A 141 -13.44 9.48 -1.52
N SER A 142 -14.59 8.99 -2.00
CA SER A 142 -15.78 9.84 -2.16
C SER A 142 -16.33 10.36 -0.83
N ARG A 143 -16.27 9.54 0.24
CA ARG A 143 -16.72 9.92 1.60
C ARG A 143 -15.76 10.85 2.31
N THR A 144 -14.45 10.68 2.11
CA THR A 144 -13.46 11.63 2.61
C THR A 144 -13.65 13.00 1.96
N LEU A 145 -13.81 13.03 0.62
CA LEU A 145 -14.03 14.28 -0.12
C LEU A 145 -15.34 14.98 0.28
N HIS A 146 -16.40 14.19 0.48
CA HIS A 146 -17.68 14.70 0.96
C HIS A 146 -17.58 15.29 2.38
N SER A 147 -16.90 14.59 3.30
CA SER A 147 -16.66 15.09 4.66
C SER A 147 -15.88 16.41 4.68
N MET A 148 -14.87 16.55 3.81
CA MET A 148 -14.12 17.80 3.65
C MET A 148 -14.98 18.94 3.08
N ALA A 149 -15.91 18.64 2.17
CA ALA A 149 -16.83 19.62 1.61
C ALA A 149 -17.85 20.13 2.65
N ILE A 150 -18.35 19.24 3.53
CA ILE A 150 -19.20 19.62 4.67
C ILE A 150 -18.44 20.50 5.65
N ALA A 151 -17.16 20.18 5.91
CA ALA A 151 -16.29 20.98 6.76
C ALA A 151 -15.86 22.34 6.15
N GLY A 152 -16.26 22.63 4.90
CA GLY A 152 -15.94 23.88 4.21
C GLY A 152 -14.51 23.98 3.69
N GLN A 153 -13.75 22.89 3.67
CA GLN A 153 -12.35 22.85 3.21
C GLN A 153 -12.24 22.72 1.68
N VAL A 154 -13.30 22.25 1.03
CA VAL A 154 -13.36 21.93 -0.41
C VAL A 154 -14.65 22.56 -0.97
N PRO A 155 -14.75 22.88 -2.29
CA PRO A 155 -15.95 23.48 -2.87
C PRO A 155 -17.24 22.72 -2.51
N LYS A 156 -18.29 23.48 -2.18
CA LYS A 156 -19.60 22.96 -1.76
C LYS A 156 -20.25 22.00 -2.76
N VAL A 157 -19.81 22.01 -4.02
CA VAL A 157 -20.25 21.09 -5.08
C VAL A 157 -20.07 19.62 -4.67
N PHE A 158 -18.98 19.29 -3.97
CA PHE A 158 -18.70 17.93 -3.49
C PHE A 158 -19.52 17.53 -2.24
N GLY A 159 -20.24 18.50 -1.66
CA GLY A 159 -21.17 18.30 -0.56
C GLY A 159 -22.57 17.85 -1.02
N TYR A 160 -22.90 17.94 -2.31
CA TYR A 160 -24.22 17.55 -2.80
C TYR A 160 -24.39 16.03 -2.86
N THR A 161 -25.49 15.54 -2.29
CA THR A 161 -25.86 14.12 -2.28
C THR A 161 -27.15 13.89 -3.08
N ASN A 162 -27.27 12.70 -3.67
CA ASN A 162 -28.51 12.24 -4.31
C ASN A 162 -29.56 11.84 -3.24
N LYS A 163 -30.80 11.55 -3.65
CA LYS A 163 -31.89 11.04 -2.81
C LYS A 163 -31.55 9.79 -1.97
N TYR A 164 -30.51 9.06 -2.36
CA TYR A 164 -29.98 7.89 -1.66
C TYR A 164 -28.80 8.20 -0.73
N GLY A 165 -28.43 9.47 -0.53
CA GLY A 165 -27.30 9.87 0.33
C GLY A 165 -25.91 9.66 -0.31
N ILE A 166 -25.85 9.53 -1.64
CA ILE A 166 -24.61 9.26 -2.39
C ILE A 166 -24.05 10.57 -2.97
N PRO A 167 -22.80 10.96 -2.67
CA PRO A 167 -22.17 12.18 -3.17
C PRO A 167 -21.63 11.95 -4.58
N TYR A 168 -22.50 12.04 -5.58
CA TYR A 168 -22.19 11.63 -6.95
C TYR A 168 -21.08 12.45 -7.62
N TYR A 169 -20.95 13.76 -7.31
CA TYR A 169 -19.81 14.56 -7.79
C TYR A 169 -18.47 14.06 -7.24
N SER A 170 -18.45 13.67 -5.97
CA SER A 170 -17.25 13.11 -5.33
C SER A 170 -16.90 11.74 -5.91
N VAL A 171 -17.90 10.91 -6.19
CA VAL A 171 -17.70 9.61 -6.86
C VAL A 171 -17.20 9.79 -8.29
N ALA A 172 -17.74 10.77 -9.04
CA ALA A 172 -17.31 11.06 -10.40
C ALA A 172 -15.85 11.51 -10.43
N LEU A 173 -15.43 12.38 -9.50
CA LEU A 173 -14.04 12.82 -9.42
C LEU A 173 -13.09 11.67 -9.05
N THR A 174 -13.41 10.86 -8.04
CA THR A 174 -12.56 9.73 -7.65
C THR A 174 -12.47 8.68 -8.76
N SER A 175 -13.56 8.48 -9.51
CA SER A 175 -13.56 7.61 -10.69
C SER A 175 -12.77 8.19 -11.86
N ALA A 176 -12.79 9.51 -12.05
CA ALA A 176 -11.99 10.18 -13.08
C ALA A 176 -10.49 10.04 -12.81
N VAL A 177 -10.06 10.07 -11.54
CA VAL A 177 -8.65 9.80 -11.17
C VAL A 177 -8.24 8.37 -11.54
N ALA A 178 -9.15 7.40 -11.48
CA ALA A 178 -8.86 6.04 -11.93
C ALA A 178 -8.56 5.95 -13.43
N LEU A 179 -8.99 6.92 -14.25
CA LEU A 179 -8.65 6.98 -15.68
C LEU A 179 -7.15 7.17 -15.92
N ILE A 180 -6.38 7.63 -14.93
CA ILE A 180 -4.91 7.69 -15.01
C ILE A 180 -4.31 6.30 -15.24
N SER A 181 -5.01 5.22 -14.86
CA SER A 181 -4.59 3.85 -15.16
C SER A 181 -4.46 3.56 -16.67
N TYR A 182 -5.16 4.30 -17.55
CA TYR A 182 -5.05 4.18 -19.01
C TYR A 182 -3.68 4.56 -19.57
N LEU A 183 -2.80 5.17 -18.77
CA LEU A 183 -1.39 5.36 -19.15
C LEU A 183 -0.68 4.04 -19.48
N ASN A 184 -1.24 2.90 -19.05
CA ASN A 184 -0.76 1.56 -19.42
C ASN A 184 -0.94 1.20 -20.90
N VAL A 185 -1.66 2.02 -21.68
CA VAL A 185 -1.80 1.84 -23.14
C VAL A 185 -0.58 2.38 -23.87
N SER A 186 -0.01 3.49 -23.40
CA SER A 186 1.19 4.11 -24.01
C SER A 186 2.50 3.54 -23.46
N SER A 187 2.50 3.10 -22.19
CA SER A 187 3.67 2.58 -21.48
C SER A 187 3.42 1.13 -21.04
N SER A 188 4.47 0.35 -20.75
CA SER A 188 4.26 -1.02 -20.22
C SER A 188 3.43 -0.99 -18.92
N SER A 189 2.50 -1.93 -18.79
CA SER A 189 1.64 -2.07 -17.60
C SER A 189 2.45 -2.19 -16.30
N SER A 190 3.63 -2.81 -16.35
CA SER A 190 4.54 -2.93 -15.21
C SER A 190 5.10 -1.59 -14.74
N GLN A 191 5.42 -0.69 -15.69
CA GLN A 191 6.00 0.61 -15.38
C GLN A 191 4.95 1.52 -14.73
N VAL A 192 3.75 1.57 -15.32
CA VAL A 192 2.64 2.38 -14.78
C VAL A 192 2.21 1.88 -13.40
N PHE A 193 2.12 0.57 -13.22
CA PHE A 193 1.85 -0.02 -11.91
C PHE A 193 2.91 0.39 -10.89
N THR A 194 4.19 0.31 -11.24
CA THR A 194 5.29 0.71 -10.35
C THR A 194 5.23 2.18 -9.96
N TRP A 195 4.93 3.08 -10.91
CA TRP A 195 4.78 4.50 -10.62
C TRP A 195 3.62 4.77 -9.65
N LEU A 196 2.45 4.20 -9.96
CA LEU A 196 1.24 4.39 -9.14
C LEU A 196 1.40 3.75 -7.75
N SER A 197 2.01 2.55 -7.65
CA SER A 197 2.28 1.90 -6.37
C SER A 197 3.25 2.71 -5.53
N ASN A 198 4.28 3.30 -6.15
CA ASN A 198 5.26 4.12 -5.42
C ASN A 198 4.62 5.40 -4.88
N ILE A 199 3.85 6.12 -5.69
CA ILE A 199 3.13 7.33 -5.27
C ILE A 199 2.15 7.00 -4.14
N SER A 200 1.36 5.93 -4.31
CA SER A 200 0.45 5.45 -3.27
C SER A 200 1.19 5.10 -1.97
N THR A 201 2.37 4.48 -2.08
CA THR A 201 3.18 4.08 -0.91
C THR A 201 3.67 5.29 -0.12
N VAL A 202 4.21 6.29 -0.81
CA VAL A 202 4.66 7.54 -0.19
C VAL A 202 3.48 8.28 0.45
N SER A 203 2.35 8.38 -0.25
CA SER A 203 1.15 9.04 0.29
C SER A 203 0.63 8.35 1.57
N GLY A 204 0.68 7.01 1.62
CA GLY A 204 0.27 6.25 2.81
C GLY A 204 1.19 6.47 4.00
N PHE A 205 2.51 6.56 3.79
CA PHE A 205 3.45 6.87 4.87
C PHE A 205 3.21 8.26 5.46
N ILE A 206 3.00 9.26 4.60
CA ILE A 206 2.66 10.61 5.05
C ILE A 206 1.36 10.59 5.86
N SER A 207 0.33 9.89 5.36
CA SER A 207 -0.95 9.72 6.06
C SER A 207 -0.75 9.12 7.46
N TRP A 208 0.02 8.04 7.58
CA TRP A 208 0.27 7.38 8.88
C TRP A 208 1.06 8.25 9.86
N ILE A 209 2.00 9.07 9.38
CA ILE A 209 2.69 10.08 10.20
C ILE A 209 1.68 11.09 10.72
N LEU A 210 0.84 11.66 9.84
CA LEU A 210 -0.15 12.68 10.21
C LEU A 210 -1.20 12.13 11.19
N VAL A 211 -1.70 10.91 10.97
CA VAL A 211 -2.64 10.23 11.88
C VAL A 211 -2.00 10.02 13.26
N SER A 212 -0.75 9.57 13.30
CA SER A 212 -0.02 9.36 14.57
C SER A 212 0.21 10.67 15.33
N VAL A 213 0.60 11.75 14.63
CA VAL A 213 0.75 13.09 15.23
C VAL A 213 -0.59 13.62 15.74
N THR A 214 -1.65 13.47 14.96
CA THR A 214 -3.01 13.88 15.34
C THR A 214 -3.48 13.13 16.58
N TYR A 215 -3.21 11.82 16.64
CA TYR A 215 -3.52 11.00 17.81
C TYR A 215 -2.78 11.47 19.08
N LEU A 216 -1.49 11.80 18.98
CA LEU A 216 -0.73 12.34 20.11
C LEU A 216 -1.29 13.69 20.61
N ARG A 217 -1.74 14.55 19.70
CA ARG A 217 -2.40 15.83 20.04
C ARG A 217 -3.78 15.62 20.66
N TYR A 218 -4.57 14.72 20.09
CA TYR A 218 -5.86 14.30 20.64
C TYR A 218 -5.70 13.77 22.07
N ARG A 219 -4.71 12.92 22.32
CA ARG A 219 -4.46 12.36 23.64
C ARG A 219 -4.13 13.45 24.66
N LYS A 220 -3.23 14.39 24.31
CA LYS A 220 -2.90 15.53 25.16
C LYS A 220 -4.13 16.39 25.47
N ALA A 221 -5.04 16.59 24.50
CA ALA A 221 -6.27 17.35 24.72
C ALA A 221 -7.24 16.64 25.67
N ILE A 222 -7.42 15.32 25.52
CA ILE A 222 -8.28 14.52 26.41
C ILE A 222 -7.76 14.54 27.85
N ASP A 223 -6.44 14.35 28.01
CA ASP A 223 -5.81 14.36 29.34
C ASP A 223 -5.90 15.78 29.97
N TYR A 224 -5.77 16.86 29.18
CA TYR A 224 -5.95 18.24 29.64
C TYR A 224 -7.39 18.53 30.12
N HIS A 225 -8.40 18.03 29.40
CA HIS A 225 -9.81 18.21 29.75
C HIS A 225 -10.33 17.19 30.78
N GLY A 226 -9.48 16.27 31.28
CA GLY A 226 -9.88 15.24 32.23
C GLY A 226 -10.94 14.26 31.69
N MET A 227 -11.14 14.19 30.38
CA MET A 227 -12.20 13.37 29.73
C MET A 227 -11.74 11.94 29.44
N THR A 228 -10.74 11.47 30.18
CA THR A 228 -10.10 10.19 29.93
C THR A 228 -11.13 9.07 30.01
N ASP A 229 -11.97 9.09 31.04
CA ASP A 229 -13.13 8.20 31.29
C ASP A 229 -14.07 7.97 30.08
N ARG A 230 -14.21 8.95 29.19
CA ARG A 230 -15.10 8.87 28.02
C ARG A 230 -14.53 8.11 26.83
N VAL A 231 -13.25 7.72 26.85
CA VAL A 231 -12.58 7.00 25.77
C VAL A 231 -12.95 5.51 25.83
N PRO A 232 -13.75 4.96 24.88
CA PRO A 232 -14.31 3.61 24.99
C PRO A 232 -13.29 2.47 24.78
N TYR A 233 -12.21 2.74 24.04
CA TYR A 233 -11.21 1.72 23.68
C TYR A 233 -9.81 2.26 23.93
N ARG A 234 -9.01 1.49 24.70
CA ARG A 234 -7.64 1.85 25.05
C ARG A 234 -6.70 0.64 25.00
N PRO A 235 -6.12 0.30 23.85
CA PRO A 235 -5.10 -0.73 23.79
C PRO A 235 -3.83 -0.32 24.57
N PRO A 236 -3.07 -1.27 25.12
CA PRO A 236 -1.77 -0.96 25.72
C PRO A 236 -0.82 -0.38 24.66
N LEU A 237 0.15 0.44 25.09
CA LEU A 237 1.23 1.00 24.25
C LEU A 237 0.85 2.03 23.18
N GLN A 238 -0.37 2.58 23.16
CA GLN A 238 -0.80 3.53 22.12
C GLN A 238 0.14 4.74 21.92
N VAL A 239 0.61 5.37 23.01
CA VAL A 239 1.47 6.57 22.92
C VAL A 239 2.87 6.20 22.42
N ILE A 240 3.45 5.13 22.96
CA ILE A 240 4.77 4.63 22.55
C ILE A 240 4.72 4.16 21.09
N GLY A 241 3.67 3.43 20.71
CA GLY A 241 3.44 2.97 19.35
C GLY A 241 3.24 4.11 18.35
N SER A 242 2.60 5.21 18.77
CA SER A 242 2.46 6.40 17.91
C SER A 242 3.80 7.09 17.65
N TRP A 243 4.64 7.25 18.67
CA TRP A 243 6.00 7.76 18.49
C TRP A 243 6.87 6.82 17.64
N GLY A 244 6.80 5.52 17.90
CA GLY A 244 7.49 4.51 17.09
C GLY A 244 7.07 4.54 15.63
N SER A 245 5.77 4.69 15.35
CA SER A 245 5.22 4.78 13.99
C SER A 245 5.71 6.04 13.28
N ILE A 246 5.73 7.19 13.96
CA ILE A 246 6.26 8.45 13.38
C ILE A 246 7.73 8.27 12.99
N ILE A 247 8.57 7.76 13.90
CA ILE A 247 10.00 7.57 13.62
C ILE A 247 10.21 6.58 12.47
N PHE A 248 9.52 5.44 12.53
CA PHE A 248 9.64 4.37 11.55
C PHE A 248 9.20 4.80 10.15
N PHE A 249 8.01 5.39 10.00
CA PHE A 249 7.53 5.83 8.69
C PHE A 249 8.26 7.07 8.18
N SER A 250 8.76 7.95 9.06
CA SER A 250 9.63 9.06 8.64
C SER A 250 10.95 8.54 8.08
N LEU A 251 11.59 7.58 8.78
CA LEU A 251 12.82 6.95 8.31
C LEU A 251 12.60 6.25 6.97
N ILE A 252 11.53 5.46 6.86
CA ILE A 252 11.21 4.74 5.62
C ILE A 252 10.87 5.72 4.49
N SER A 253 10.16 6.83 4.76
CA SER A 253 9.85 7.82 3.73
C SER A 253 11.12 8.50 3.19
N LEU A 254 12.11 8.78 4.05
CA LEU A 254 13.41 9.31 3.63
C LEU A 254 14.18 8.28 2.82
N VAL A 255 14.12 7.02 3.24
CA VAL A 255 14.80 5.92 2.56
C VAL A 255 14.09 5.55 1.26
N ASN A 256 12.78 5.70 1.10
CA ASN A 256 12.04 5.32 -0.12
C ASN A 256 12.61 5.97 -1.40
N GLY A 257 13.23 7.15 -1.28
CA GLY A 257 13.96 7.81 -2.37
C GLY A 257 15.38 7.28 -2.67
N TYR A 258 15.94 6.34 -1.90
CA TYR A 258 17.33 5.89 -2.05
C TYR A 258 17.65 5.32 -3.44
N ALA A 259 16.68 4.64 -4.08
CA ALA A 259 16.84 4.14 -5.44
C ALA A 259 16.98 5.27 -6.47
N VAL A 260 16.32 6.41 -6.24
CA VAL A 260 16.50 7.63 -7.06
C VAL A 260 17.92 8.15 -6.90
N PHE A 261 18.47 8.16 -5.67
CA PHE A 261 19.84 8.59 -5.42
C PHE A 261 20.88 7.68 -6.09
N PHE A 262 20.67 6.34 -6.14
CA PHE A 262 21.54 5.45 -6.92
C PHE A 262 21.45 5.71 -8.43
N SER A 263 20.24 5.85 -8.98
CA SER A 263 20.06 6.20 -10.39
C SER A 263 20.62 7.59 -10.76
N TRP A 264 20.60 8.52 -9.80
CA TRP A 264 21.18 9.86 -9.94
C TRP A 264 22.70 9.83 -9.87
N ILE A 265 23.30 9.03 -8.98
CA ILE A 265 24.76 8.80 -8.94
C ILE A 265 25.22 8.14 -10.24
N GLU A 266 24.51 7.12 -10.72
CA GLU A 266 24.84 6.42 -11.96
C GLU A 266 24.70 7.35 -13.18
N LYS A 267 23.64 8.18 -13.25
CA LYS A 267 23.47 9.19 -14.30
C LYS A 267 24.40 10.40 -14.21
N SER A 268 24.80 10.81 -13.01
CA SER A 268 25.76 11.90 -12.80
C SER A 268 27.20 11.49 -13.11
N VAL A 269 27.53 10.20 -12.90
CA VAL A 269 28.77 9.59 -13.41
C VAL A 269 28.71 9.37 -14.93
N SER A 270 27.52 9.14 -15.49
CA SER A 270 27.29 8.96 -16.95
C SER A 270 27.11 10.26 -17.76
N GLY A 271 27.16 11.45 -17.15
CA GLY A 271 27.26 12.72 -17.87
C GLY A 271 26.08 13.10 -18.78
N ASP A 272 24.84 12.81 -18.39
CA ASP A 272 23.67 13.16 -19.22
C ASP A 272 23.11 14.56 -18.88
N HIS A 273 23.33 15.54 -19.77
CA HIS A 273 22.99 16.96 -19.59
C HIS A 273 21.47 17.29 -19.62
N HIS A 274 20.60 16.33 -19.95
CA HIS A 274 19.17 16.59 -20.13
C HIS A 274 18.36 16.77 -18.84
N LEU A 275 18.88 16.36 -17.67
CA LEU A 275 18.18 16.47 -16.39
C LEU A 275 18.28 17.86 -15.70
N LYS A 276 19.12 18.78 -16.19
CA LYS A 276 19.25 20.11 -15.59
C LYS A 276 18.05 21.04 -15.85
N LEU A 277 17.27 20.81 -16.92
CA LEU A 277 16.18 21.72 -17.29
C LEU A 277 14.83 21.40 -16.64
N MET A 278 14.62 20.19 -16.10
CA MET A 278 13.31 19.78 -15.59
C MET A 278 13.06 20.16 -14.11
N LEU A 279 14.08 20.68 -13.42
CA LEU A 279 14.05 21.05 -11.99
C LEU A 279 14.09 22.57 -11.73
N LEU A 280 13.96 23.39 -12.77
CA LEU A 280 13.86 24.86 -12.66
C LEU A 280 12.42 25.40 -12.83
N LEU A 281 11.40 24.53 -12.93
CA LEU A 281 10.00 24.91 -13.16
C LEU A 281 8.96 24.24 -12.22
N VAL A 282 9.38 23.72 -11.07
CA VAL A 282 8.49 23.37 -9.93
C VAL A 282 9.20 23.77 -8.65
#